data_AF-A0A0V7ZXG5-F1
#
_entry.id   AF-A0A0V7ZXG5-F1
#
_cell.length_a   1.000
_cell.length_b   1.000
_cell.length_c   1.000
_cell.angle_alpha   90.00
_cell.angle_beta   90.00
_cell.angle_gamma   90.00
#
_symmetry.space_group_name_H-M   'P 1'
#
loop_
_entity.id
_entity.type
_entity.pdbx_description
1 polymer ?
#
loop_
_entity_poly.entity_id
_entity_poly.type
_entity_poly.pdbx_seq_one_letter_code
_entity_poly.pdbx_strand_id
1 'polypeptide(L)'
;MNKKLDREKQTAVLVQAQKQRKQKKREQVLCAIQHLQNSGQPLTFPNIAQIAGCSVSYLYKWPELKAYIHDLQNHKTTHHKELEKKQPGPHSLKTLHQVSKQRIRELEAQNQELKHQNQVLRGHVAEIFELRSECERLRAQILKLTQPSHNPKVVPIQTKPHRASNTGNDNLPQAIVQSIQQMGIKLGVRLQQEINKHDPNIVELAIKAFEQYRSVNVVNNPGACLLAMIRDEAQPNVPTQQATKLDDEFDRWYSEAIEIGFCQNLPKNYLPTQNGKLMVRVVRDDLPAQYQLMFWREAKAVMEQKN
;
A
#
# COMPACT_ATOMS: atom_id res chain seq x y z
N MET A 1 -70.22 -35.03 -31.22
CA MET A 1 -68.89 -34.88 -30.60
C MET A 1 -67.72 -35.34 -31.47
N ASN A 2 -67.88 -36.35 -32.35
CA ASN A 2 -66.77 -36.92 -33.15
C ASN A 2 -66.06 -35.96 -34.13
N LYS A 3 -66.78 -35.02 -34.78
CA LYS A 3 -66.20 -34.09 -35.77
C LYS A 3 -65.21 -33.07 -35.19
N LYS A 4 -65.35 -32.74 -33.89
CA LYS A 4 -64.44 -31.82 -33.18
C LYS A 4 -63.14 -32.53 -32.78
N LEU A 5 -63.25 -33.80 -32.36
CA LEU A 5 -62.12 -34.65 -32.00
C LEU A 5 -61.20 -34.95 -33.20
N ASP A 6 -61.76 -35.15 -34.41
CA ASP A 6 -60.97 -35.32 -35.63
C ASP A 6 -60.25 -34.04 -36.07
N ARG A 7 -60.88 -32.87 -35.92
CA ARG A 7 -60.24 -31.58 -36.21
C ARG A 7 -59.06 -31.32 -35.27
N GLU A 8 -59.20 -31.65 -33.99
CA GLU A 8 -58.12 -31.53 -32.99
C GLU A 8 -56.97 -32.50 -33.28
N LYS A 9 -57.27 -33.73 -33.72
CA LYS A 9 -56.23 -34.69 -34.17
C LYS A 9 -55.51 -34.20 -35.43
N GLN A 10 -56.24 -33.67 -36.41
CA GLN A 10 -55.65 -33.14 -37.65
C GLN A 10 -54.78 -31.89 -37.39
N THR A 11 -55.23 -30.96 -36.53
CA THR A 11 -54.41 -29.80 -36.16
C THR A 11 -53.18 -30.21 -35.35
N ALA A 12 -53.28 -31.21 -34.47
CA ALA A 12 -52.14 -31.75 -33.74
C ALA A 12 -51.07 -32.33 -34.67
N VAL A 13 -51.47 -33.10 -35.70
CA VAL A 13 -50.54 -33.65 -36.70
C VAL A 13 -49.85 -32.54 -37.49
N LEU A 14 -50.58 -31.50 -37.89
CA LEU A 14 -50.01 -30.34 -38.59
C LEU A 14 -49.01 -29.57 -37.73
N VAL A 15 -49.35 -29.34 -36.45
CA VAL A 15 -48.45 -28.67 -35.49
C VAL A 15 -47.19 -29.51 -35.24
N GLN A 16 -47.33 -30.82 -35.10
CA GLN A 16 -46.18 -31.73 -34.95
C GLN A 16 -45.27 -31.72 -36.18
N ALA A 17 -45.84 -31.80 -37.38
CA ALA A 17 -45.08 -31.71 -38.63
C ALA A 17 -44.35 -30.36 -38.77
N GLN A 18 -44.99 -29.26 -38.34
CA GLN A 18 -44.36 -27.94 -38.35
C GLN A 18 -43.21 -27.84 -37.33
N LYS A 19 -43.38 -28.40 -36.13
CA LYS A 19 -42.31 -28.48 -35.11
C LYS A 19 -41.12 -29.31 -35.61
N GLN A 20 -41.37 -30.46 -36.22
CA GLN A 20 -40.32 -31.31 -36.78
C GLN A 20 -39.55 -30.60 -37.89
N ARG A 21 -40.23 -29.90 -38.80
CA ARG A 21 -39.59 -29.11 -39.86
C ARG A 21 -38.73 -27.99 -39.29
N LYS A 22 -39.21 -27.29 -38.26
CA LYS A 22 -38.45 -26.24 -37.55
C LYS A 22 -37.17 -26.83 -36.93
N GLN A 23 -37.30 -27.96 -36.23
CA GLN A 23 -36.18 -28.61 -35.56
C GLN A 23 -35.12 -29.10 -36.55
N LYS A 24 -35.53 -29.79 -37.63
CA LYS A 24 -34.62 -30.23 -38.69
C LYS A 24 -33.85 -29.06 -39.32
N LYS A 25 -34.53 -27.92 -39.54
CA LYS A 25 -33.88 -26.72 -40.08
C LYS A 25 -32.91 -26.08 -39.08
N ARG A 26 -33.22 -26.11 -37.77
CA ARG A 26 -32.30 -25.65 -36.72
C ARG A 26 -31.04 -26.50 -36.69
N GLU A 27 -31.17 -27.81 -36.74
CA GLU A 27 -30.03 -28.75 -36.77
C GLU A 27 -29.14 -28.53 -37.99
N GLN A 28 -29.74 -28.33 -39.17
CA GLN A 28 -28.99 -28.00 -40.40
C GLN A 28 -28.15 -26.72 -40.25
N VAL A 29 -28.69 -25.68 -39.61
CA VAL A 29 -27.96 -24.44 -39.34
C VAL A 29 -26.80 -24.68 -38.37
N LEU A 30 -27.01 -25.47 -37.31
CA LEU A 30 -25.94 -25.79 -36.36
C LEU A 30 -24.81 -26.60 -37.01
N CYS A 31 -25.14 -27.61 -37.82
CA CYS A 31 -24.14 -28.36 -38.58
C CYS A 31 -23.36 -27.47 -39.55
N ALA A 32 -24.03 -26.52 -40.22
CA ALA A 32 -23.38 -25.57 -41.12
C ALA A 32 -22.39 -24.64 -40.37
N ILE A 33 -22.76 -24.18 -39.17
CA ILE A 33 -21.89 -23.38 -38.31
C ILE A 33 -20.65 -24.19 -37.91
N GLN A 34 -20.83 -25.44 -37.47
CA GLN A 34 -19.72 -26.32 -37.10
C GLN A 34 -18.78 -26.59 -38.28
N HIS A 35 -19.33 -26.81 -39.48
CA HIS A 35 -18.54 -26.97 -40.69
C HIS A 35 -17.73 -25.71 -41.04
N LEU A 36 -18.32 -24.52 -40.92
CA LEU A 36 -17.63 -23.24 -41.13
C LEU A 36 -16.53 -23.00 -40.09
N GLN A 37 -16.74 -23.42 -38.84
CA GLN A 37 -15.72 -23.36 -37.80
C GLN A 37 -14.53 -24.28 -38.11
N ASN A 38 -14.80 -25.53 -38.48
CA ASN A 38 -13.75 -26.51 -38.80
C ASN A 38 -12.96 -26.15 -40.06
N SER A 39 -13.61 -25.55 -41.07
CA SER A 39 -12.99 -25.14 -42.32
C SER A 39 -12.28 -23.78 -42.24
N GLY A 40 -12.34 -23.08 -41.10
CA GLY A 40 -11.72 -21.76 -40.92
C GLY A 40 -12.36 -20.64 -41.74
N GLN A 41 -13.53 -20.88 -42.34
CA GLN A 41 -14.23 -19.92 -43.18
C GLN A 41 -14.95 -18.84 -42.33
N PRO A 42 -15.20 -17.64 -42.90
CA PRO A 42 -15.83 -16.57 -42.15
C PRO A 42 -17.28 -16.92 -41.82
N LEU A 43 -17.61 -16.79 -40.53
CA LEU A 43 -18.92 -17.13 -39.98
C LEU A 43 -19.92 -15.98 -40.24
N THR A 44 -20.28 -15.74 -41.51
CA THR A 44 -21.24 -14.70 -41.89
C THR A 44 -22.63 -15.29 -42.14
N PHE A 45 -23.68 -14.50 -41.91
CA PHE A 45 -25.06 -14.92 -42.16
C PHE A 45 -25.31 -15.46 -43.60
N PRO A 46 -24.76 -14.84 -44.66
CA PRO A 46 -24.87 -15.38 -46.03
C PRO A 46 -24.20 -16.76 -46.18
N ASN A 47 -23.00 -16.94 -45.63
CA ASN A 47 -22.26 -18.20 -45.75
C ASN A 47 -22.96 -19.34 -45.00
N ILE A 48 -23.48 -19.05 -43.81
CA ILE A 48 -24.25 -20.02 -43.02
C ILE A 48 -25.52 -20.41 -43.78
N ALA A 49 -26.24 -19.43 -44.36
CA ALA A 49 -27.46 -19.66 -45.11
C ALA A 49 -27.23 -20.55 -46.35
N GLN A 50 -26.13 -20.29 -47.08
CA GLN A 50 -25.74 -21.08 -48.26
C GLN A 50 -25.46 -22.54 -47.90
N ILE A 51 -24.70 -22.80 -46.83
CA ILE A 51 -24.34 -24.17 -46.41
C ILE A 51 -25.52 -24.90 -45.76
N ALA A 52 -26.34 -24.20 -44.96
CA ALA A 52 -27.50 -24.77 -44.31
C ALA A 52 -28.70 -24.99 -45.26
N GLY A 53 -28.64 -24.47 -46.48
CA GLY A 53 -29.76 -24.52 -47.44
C GLY A 53 -31.01 -23.82 -46.90
N CYS A 54 -30.83 -22.64 -46.31
CA CYS A 54 -31.92 -21.79 -45.81
C CYS A 54 -31.75 -20.35 -46.31
N SER A 55 -32.80 -19.53 -46.25
CA SER A 55 -32.68 -18.11 -46.60
C SER A 55 -32.05 -17.31 -45.46
N VAL A 56 -31.34 -16.24 -45.79
CA VAL A 56 -30.79 -15.31 -44.78
C VAL A 56 -31.91 -14.77 -43.89
N SER A 57 -33.07 -14.46 -44.46
CA SER A 57 -34.26 -14.01 -43.71
C SER A 57 -34.75 -15.04 -42.69
N TYR A 58 -34.57 -16.34 -42.94
CA TYR A 58 -34.92 -17.39 -41.98
C TYR A 58 -34.03 -17.31 -40.72
N LEU A 59 -32.74 -17.00 -40.87
CA LEU A 59 -31.83 -16.83 -39.74
C LEU A 59 -32.22 -15.62 -38.88
N TYR A 60 -32.63 -14.52 -39.50
CA TYR A 60 -33.11 -13.33 -38.79
C TYR A 60 -34.50 -13.51 -38.16
N LYS A 61 -35.34 -14.37 -38.73
CA LYS A 61 -36.69 -14.66 -38.21
C LYS A 61 -36.66 -15.32 -36.83
N TRP A 62 -35.59 -16.04 -36.49
CA TRP A 62 -35.45 -16.73 -35.20
C TRP A 62 -34.38 -16.04 -34.35
N PRO A 63 -34.77 -15.28 -33.30
CA PRO A 63 -33.82 -14.50 -32.49
C PRO A 63 -32.77 -15.37 -31.79
N GLU A 64 -33.12 -16.60 -31.40
CA GLU A 64 -32.20 -17.59 -30.82
C GLU A 64 -31.00 -17.88 -31.74
N LEU A 65 -31.25 -18.05 -33.05
CA LEU A 65 -30.19 -18.33 -34.03
C LEU A 65 -29.33 -17.10 -34.28
N LYS A 66 -29.96 -15.93 -34.34
CA LYS A 66 -29.28 -14.65 -34.53
C LYS A 66 -28.31 -14.36 -33.36
N ALA A 67 -28.78 -14.52 -32.12
CA ALA A 67 -27.95 -14.31 -30.93
C ALA A 67 -26.75 -15.27 -30.93
N TYR A 68 -27.00 -16.57 -31.14
CA TYR A 68 -25.94 -17.57 -31.19
C TYR A 68 -24.87 -17.29 -32.24
N ILE A 69 -25.26 -16.86 -33.45
CA ILE A 69 -24.30 -16.52 -34.51
C ILE A 69 -23.48 -15.28 -34.14
N HIS A 70 -24.10 -14.26 -33.54
CA HIS A 70 -23.38 -13.06 -33.09
C HIS A 70 -22.41 -13.36 -31.95
N ASP A 71 -22.79 -14.19 -30.98
CA ASP A 71 -21.90 -14.59 -29.88
C ASP A 71 -20.64 -15.27 -30.45
N LEU A 72 -20.83 -16.21 -31.38
CA LEU A 72 -19.71 -16.88 -32.06
C LEU A 72 -18.83 -15.93 -32.88
N GLN A 73 -19.41 -14.93 -33.53
CA GLN A 73 -18.65 -13.88 -34.23
C GLN A 73 -17.81 -13.07 -33.24
N ASN A 74 -18.42 -12.60 -32.15
CA ASN A 74 -17.78 -11.79 -31.11
C ASN A 74 -16.60 -12.52 -30.44
N HIS A 75 -16.76 -13.82 -30.14
CA HIS A 75 -15.66 -14.61 -29.59
C HIS A 75 -14.45 -14.69 -30.54
N LYS A 76 -14.66 -14.77 -31.85
CA LYS A 76 -13.56 -14.72 -32.84
C LYS A 76 -12.93 -13.33 -32.92
N THR A 77 -13.72 -12.25 -32.97
CA THR A 77 -13.18 -10.88 -33.06
C THR A 77 -12.37 -10.50 -31.82
N THR A 78 -12.81 -10.89 -30.62
CA THR A 78 -12.04 -10.62 -29.40
C THR A 78 -10.69 -11.33 -29.41
N HIS A 79 -10.66 -12.61 -29.81
CA HIS A 79 -9.41 -13.37 -29.91
C HIS A 79 -8.46 -12.81 -30.98
N HIS A 80 -8.97 -12.35 -32.14
CA HIS A 80 -8.14 -11.70 -33.15
C HIS A 80 -7.65 -10.31 -32.71
N LYS A 81 -8.49 -9.52 -32.05
CA LYS A 81 -8.15 -8.17 -31.57
C LYS A 81 -7.12 -8.18 -30.44
N GLU A 82 -7.08 -9.25 -29.65
CA GLU A 82 -6.03 -9.46 -28.63
C GLU A 82 -4.68 -9.82 -29.26
N LEU A 83 -4.67 -10.53 -30.38
CA LEU A 83 -3.47 -10.80 -31.18
C LEU A 83 -3.01 -9.59 -32.01
N GLU A 84 -3.91 -8.66 -32.34
CA GLU A 84 -3.63 -7.41 -33.08
C GLU A 84 -3.21 -6.21 -32.20
N LYS A 85 -2.81 -6.43 -30.94
CA LYS A 85 -2.04 -5.39 -30.21
C LYS A 85 -0.71 -5.17 -30.95
N LYS A 86 -0.72 -4.18 -31.85
CA LYS A 86 0.40 -3.70 -32.68
C LYS A 86 1.74 -3.90 -31.99
N GLN A 87 2.62 -4.68 -32.63
CA GLN A 87 4.06 -4.66 -32.35
C GLN A 87 4.52 -3.18 -32.36
N PRO A 88 5.13 -2.67 -31.28
CA PRO A 88 5.60 -1.30 -31.25
C PRO A 88 6.63 -1.11 -32.37
N GLY A 89 6.42 -0.10 -33.23
CA GLY A 89 7.31 0.17 -34.37
C GLY A 89 8.77 0.35 -33.94
N PRO A 90 9.75 0.17 -34.85
CA PRO A 90 11.19 0.11 -34.53
C PRO A 90 11.71 1.33 -33.75
N HIS A 91 11.08 2.49 -33.91
CA HIS A 91 11.42 3.70 -33.17
C HIS A 91 11.04 3.62 -31.68
N SER A 92 9.91 2.99 -31.34
CA SER A 92 9.46 2.85 -29.95
C SER A 92 10.38 1.91 -29.14
N LEU A 93 10.89 0.84 -29.75
CA LEU A 93 11.84 -0.06 -29.10
C LEU A 93 13.22 0.60 -28.91
N LYS A 94 13.68 1.36 -29.90
CA LYS A 94 14.93 2.12 -29.81
C LYS A 94 14.86 3.19 -28.71
N THR A 95 13.76 3.93 -28.64
CA THR A 95 13.52 4.93 -27.60
C THR A 95 13.44 4.29 -26.22
N LEU A 96 12.71 3.17 -26.08
CA LEU A 96 12.62 2.43 -24.82
C LEU A 96 13.99 1.88 -24.39
N HIS A 97 14.76 1.34 -25.33
CA HIS A 97 16.12 0.86 -25.06
C HIS A 97 17.05 2.00 -24.61
N GLN A 98 16.95 3.18 -25.23
CA GLN A 98 17.74 4.35 -24.85
C GLN A 98 17.36 4.87 -23.45
N VAL A 99 16.08 4.97 -23.15
CA VAL A 99 15.58 5.35 -21.81
C VAL A 99 16.02 4.33 -20.77
N SER A 100 15.91 3.04 -21.06
CA SER A 100 16.36 1.97 -20.16
C SER A 100 17.86 2.03 -19.90
N LYS A 101 18.67 2.24 -20.95
CA LYS A 101 20.13 2.40 -20.82
C LYS A 101 20.51 3.63 -20.00
N GLN A 102 19.78 4.73 -20.17
CA GLN A 102 19.98 5.93 -19.36
C GLN A 102 19.66 5.65 -17.89
N ARG A 103 18.54 4.96 -17.62
CA ARG A 103 18.17 4.59 -16.25
C ARG A 103 19.19 3.66 -15.59
N ILE A 104 19.74 2.70 -16.34
CA ILE A 104 20.81 1.82 -15.84
C ILE A 104 22.02 2.65 -15.43
N ARG A 105 22.47 3.59 -16.26
CA ARG A 105 23.61 4.46 -15.92
C ARG A 105 23.36 5.32 -14.69
N GLU A 106 22.18 5.90 -14.56
CA GLU A 106 21.80 6.68 -13.38
C GLU A 106 21.83 5.83 -12.11
N LEU A 107 21.29 4.61 -12.18
CA LEU A 107 21.30 3.66 -11.06
C LEU A 107 22.71 3.19 -10.71
N GLU A 108 23.55 2.94 -11.71
CA GLU A 108 24.96 2.59 -11.51
C GLU A 108 25.74 3.72 -10.83
N ALA A 109 25.53 4.96 -11.26
CA ALA A 109 26.15 6.13 -10.64
C ALA A 109 25.69 6.30 -9.18
N GLN A 110 24.38 6.16 -8.91
CA GLN A 110 23.86 6.17 -7.53
C GLN A 110 24.44 5.04 -6.68
N ASN A 111 24.61 3.85 -7.25
CA ASN A 111 25.19 2.72 -6.53
C ASN A 111 26.67 2.96 -6.19
N GLN A 112 27.43 3.56 -7.12
CA GLN A 112 28.83 3.95 -6.88
C GLN A 112 28.93 5.01 -5.79
N GLU A 113 28.09 6.03 -5.83
CA GLU A 113 28.04 7.10 -4.82
C GLU A 113 27.70 6.53 -3.43
N LEU A 114 26.66 5.69 -3.34
CA LEU A 114 26.31 5.03 -2.08
C LEU A 114 27.43 4.13 -1.55
N LYS A 115 28.17 3.45 -2.43
CA LYS A 115 29.36 2.67 -2.04
C LYS A 115 30.47 3.55 -1.51
N HIS A 116 30.71 4.71 -2.14
CA HIS A 116 31.69 5.68 -1.67
C HIS A 116 31.32 6.22 -0.29
N GLN A 117 30.07 6.64 -0.09
CA GLN A 117 29.56 7.09 1.21
C GLN A 117 29.70 6.01 2.28
N ASN A 118 29.37 4.75 1.95
CA ASN A 118 29.59 3.63 2.88
C ASN A 118 31.06 3.43 3.23
N GLN A 119 31.98 3.60 2.28
CA GLN A 119 33.42 3.49 2.54
C GLN A 119 33.91 4.61 3.46
N VAL A 120 33.45 5.85 3.25
CA VAL A 120 33.76 6.99 4.12
C VAL A 120 33.24 6.77 5.53
N LEU A 121 31.97 6.36 5.66
CA LEU A 121 31.35 6.04 6.95
C LEU A 121 32.10 4.92 7.68
N ARG A 122 32.55 3.87 6.97
CA ARG A 122 33.39 2.82 7.56
C ARG A 122 34.71 3.36 8.09
N GLY A 123 35.32 4.32 7.39
CA GLY A 123 36.50 5.03 7.86
C GLY A 123 36.25 5.78 9.17
N HIS A 124 35.18 6.57 9.24
CA HIS A 124 34.78 7.28 10.47
C HIS A 124 34.47 6.34 11.63
N VAL A 125 33.81 5.21 11.36
CA VAL A 125 33.54 4.20 12.39
C VAL A 125 34.85 3.63 12.93
N ALA A 126 35.83 3.33 12.09
CA ALA A 126 37.14 2.87 12.54
C ALA A 126 37.85 3.92 13.42
N GLU A 127 37.83 5.18 13.00
CA GLU A 127 38.39 6.29 13.78
C GLU A 127 37.73 6.43 15.16
N ILE A 128 36.39 6.31 15.23
CA ILE A 128 35.65 6.33 16.49
C ILE A 128 36.07 5.18 17.40
N PHE A 129 36.29 3.97 16.86
CA PHE A 129 36.75 2.83 17.64
C PHE A 129 38.15 3.06 18.22
N GLU A 130 39.08 3.61 17.44
CA GLU A 130 40.43 3.96 17.91
C GLU A 130 40.37 5.02 19.02
N LEU A 131 39.61 6.10 18.82
CA LEU A 131 39.42 7.14 19.83
C LEU A 131 38.79 6.60 21.12
N ARG A 132 37.84 5.68 20.99
CA ARG A 132 37.20 5.02 22.15
C ARG A 132 38.21 4.17 22.92
N SER A 133 39.05 3.41 22.23
CA SER A 133 40.11 2.61 22.86
C SER A 133 41.10 3.49 23.61
N GLU A 134 41.51 4.60 22.99
CA GLU A 134 42.43 5.56 23.61
C GLU A 134 41.80 6.24 24.85
N CYS A 135 40.54 6.64 24.76
CA CYS A 135 39.78 7.15 25.91
C CYS A 135 39.70 6.13 27.05
N GLU A 136 39.50 4.85 26.75
CA GLU A 136 39.47 3.77 27.74
C GLU A 136 40.85 3.58 28.40
N ARG A 137 41.92 3.60 27.60
CA ARG A 137 43.32 3.56 28.09
C ARG A 137 43.63 4.72 29.03
N LEU A 138 43.30 5.95 28.63
CA LEU A 138 43.50 7.14 29.44
C LEU A 138 42.70 7.10 30.74
N ARG A 139 41.44 6.63 30.69
CA ARG A 139 40.62 6.42 31.89
C ARG A 139 41.24 5.40 32.83
N ALA A 140 41.77 4.29 32.32
CA ALA A 140 42.47 3.29 33.12
C ALA A 140 43.74 3.86 33.77
N GLN A 141 44.49 4.70 33.07
CA GLN A 141 45.67 5.38 33.62
C GLN A 141 45.29 6.36 34.73
N ILE A 142 44.26 7.19 34.52
CA ILE A 142 43.73 8.08 35.55
C ILE A 142 43.29 7.28 36.77
N LEU A 143 42.60 6.15 36.57
CA LEU A 143 42.16 5.29 37.66
C LEU A 143 43.35 4.76 38.47
N LYS A 144 44.45 4.32 37.83
CA LYS A 144 45.67 3.87 38.52
C LYS A 144 46.35 5.00 39.30
N LEU A 145 46.42 6.21 38.74
CA LEU A 145 47.03 7.38 39.40
C LEU A 145 46.17 7.94 40.53
N THR A 146 44.84 7.79 40.43
CA THR A 146 43.87 8.25 41.42
C THR A 146 43.63 7.22 42.53
N GLN A 147 44.19 6.00 42.41
CA GLN A 147 44.20 5.07 43.53
C GLN A 147 45.06 5.66 44.66
N PRO A 148 44.52 5.82 45.87
CA PRO A 148 45.31 6.35 46.98
C PRO A 148 46.46 5.39 47.28
N SER A 149 47.70 5.85 47.10
CA SER A 149 48.86 5.11 47.58
C SER A 149 48.69 4.95 49.08
N HIS A 150 48.51 3.71 49.55
CA HIS A 150 48.41 3.42 50.96
C HIS A 150 49.81 3.59 51.59
N ASN A 151 50.18 4.84 51.88
CA ASN A 151 51.37 5.16 52.65
C ASN A 151 50.91 5.30 54.11
N PRO A 152 51.23 4.34 55.00
CA PRO A 152 50.68 4.31 56.34
C PRO A 152 51.53 5.23 57.22
N LYS A 153 51.31 6.55 57.16
CA LYS A 153 51.75 7.56 58.14
C LYS A 153 51.34 8.96 57.69
N VAL A 154 50.04 9.24 57.59
CA VAL A 154 49.57 10.63 57.69
C VAL A 154 48.30 10.62 58.54
N VAL A 155 48.39 11.26 59.71
CA VAL A 155 47.27 11.47 60.63
C VAL A 155 46.35 12.52 60.00
N PRO A 156 45.03 12.30 59.87
CA PRO A 156 44.14 13.31 59.32
C PRO A 156 43.95 14.44 60.34
N ILE A 157 44.49 15.62 60.05
CA ILE A 157 44.04 16.85 60.69
C ILE A 157 42.68 17.18 60.07
N GLN A 158 41.64 17.24 60.90
CA GLN A 158 40.32 17.69 60.49
C GLN A 158 40.36 19.18 60.13
N THR A 159 40.74 19.50 58.91
CA THR A 159 40.44 20.79 58.30
C THR A 159 39.16 20.63 57.49
N LYS A 160 38.08 21.25 57.99
CA LYS A 160 36.83 21.43 57.23
C LYS A 160 37.18 22.01 55.85
N PRO A 161 36.83 21.36 54.74
CA PRO A 161 36.94 22.02 53.45
C PRO A 161 35.74 22.97 53.32
N HIS A 162 36.03 24.26 53.20
CA HIS A 162 35.12 25.20 52.56
C HIS A 162 34.92 24.71 51.12
N ARG A 163 33.84 23.96 50.91
CA ARG A 163 33.37 23.62 49.58
C ARG A 163 32.75 24.89 49.02
N ALA A 164 33.40 25.46 48.02
CA ALA A 164 32.86 26.53 47.21
C ALA A 164 31.47 26.10 46.70
N SER A 165 30.47 26.80 47.20
CA SER A 165 29.11 26.82 46.71
C SER A 165 29.08 27.48 45.34
N ASN A 166 28.67 26.72 44.32
CA ASN A 166 27.96 27.23 43.15
C ASN A 166 26.85 26.20 42.88
N THR A 167 25.71 26.35 43.56
CA THR A 167 24.47 27.00 43.07
C THR A 167 23.76 26.19 42.00
N GLY A 168 22.71 25.50 42.44
CA GLY A 168 21.81 24.70 41.61
C GLY A 168 21.10 23.61 42.40
N ASN A 169 20.71 23.88 43.65
CA ASN A 169 19.74 23.03 44.33
C ASN A 169 18.34 23.52 43.93
N ASP A 170 17.52 22.53 43.60
CA ASP A 170 16.09 22.51 43.87
C ASP A 170 15.23 23.45 43.02
N ASN A 171 15.04 23.06 41.77
CA ASN A 171 13.68 22.96 41.24
C ASN A 171 13.65 21.87 40.17
N LEU A 172 13.72 20.60 40.59
CA LEU A 172 13.07 19.56 39.80
C LEU A 172 11.58 19.93 39.77
N PRO A 173 10.93 20.05 38.61
CA PRO A 173 9.50 20.30 38.57
C PRO A 173 8.80 19.23 39.40
N GLN A 174 8.13 19.63 40.49
CA GLN A 174 7.44 18.71 41.40
C GLN A 174 6.48 17.78 40.64
N ALA A 175 5.95 18.25 39.50
CA ALA A 175 5.15 17.48 38.56
C ALA A 175 5.87 16.24 38.00
N ILE A 176 7.14 16.36 37.59
CA ILE A 176 7.94 15.24 37.04
C ILE A 176 8.21 14.20 38.13
N VAL A 177 8.51 14.64 39.36
CA VAL A 177 8.71 13.74 40.50
C VAL A 177 7.42 12.98 40.83
N GLN A 178 6.28 13.67 40.82
CA GLN A 178 4.97 13.06 41.06
C GLN A 178 4.60 12.04 39.97
N SER A 179 4.81 12.35 38.69
CA SER A 179 4.57 11.40 37.59
C SER A 179 5.42 10.13 37.73
N ILE A 180 6.71 10.26 38.08
CA ILE A 180 7.59 9.09 38.25
C ILE A 180 7.19 8.24 39.46
N GLN A 181 6.77 8.88 40.56
CA GLN A 181 6.30 8.18 41.76
C GLN A 181 4.94 7.47 41.53
N GLN A 182 4.01 8.09 40.80
CA GLN A 182 2.74 7.47 40.40
C GLN A 182 2.95 6.22 39.55
N MET A 183 4.03 6.18 38.74
CA MET A 183 4.40 5.00 37.96
C MET A 183 5.05 3.87 38.81
N GLY A 184 5.22 4.06 40.12
CA GLY A 184 5.81 3.07 41.03
C GLY A 184 7.33 2.94 40.90
N ILE A 185 8.01 3.94 40.31
CA ILE A 185 9.46 3.93 40.09
C ILE A 185 10.13 4.67 41.25
N LYS A 186 11.07 4.01 41.92
CA LYS A 186 11.90 4.64 42.96
C LYS A 186 12.92 5.57 42.31
N LEU A 187 12.91 6.85 42.67
CA LEU A 187 13.94 7.82 42.24
C LEU A 187 15.29 7.42 42.85
N GLY A 188 16.16 6.81 42.05
CA GLY A 188 17.57 6.62 42.40
C GLY A 188 18.39 7.88 42.11
N VAL A 189 19.52 8.03 42.81
CA VAL A 189 20.46 9.16 42.64
C VAL A 189 20.86 9.38 41.17
N ARG A 190 21.03 8.29 40.41
CA ARG A 190 21.36 8.34 38.97
C ARG A 190 20.23 8.90 38.10
N LEU A 191 18.99 8.56 38.41
CA LEU A 191 17.82 9.06 37.67
C LEU A 191 17.63 10.55 37.96
N GLN A 192 17.79 10.97 39.21
CA GLN A 192 17.73 12.39 39.60
C GLN A 192 18.84 13.21 38.92
N GLN A 193 20.05 12.67 38.84
CA GLN A 193 21.16 13.31 38.10
C GLN A 193 20.87 13.41 36.60
N GLU A 194 20.25 12.41 35.99
CA GLU A 194 19.93 12.44 34.56
C GLU A 194 18.78 13.42 34.25
N ILE A 195 17.75 13.49 35.10
CA ILE A 195 16.67 14.48 34.97
C ILE A 195 17.21 15.91 35.07
N ASN A 196 18.18 16.17 35.96
CA ASN A 196 18.80 17.49 36.12
C ASN A 196 19.67 17.93 34.92
N LYS A 197 20.09 16.99 34.05
CA LYS A 197 20.92 17.32 32.88
C LYS A 197 20.11 17.70 31.65
N HIS A 198 18.85 17.29 31.59
CA HIS A 198 17.98 17.45 30.42
C HIS A 198 16.93 18.54 30.66
N ASP A 199 16.43 19.14 29.57
CA ASP A 199 15.33 20.10 29.64
C ASP A 199 14.08 19.42 30.24
N PRO A 200 13.35 20.07 31.17
CA PRO A 200 12.09 19.57 31.71
C PRO A 200 11.10 19.03 30.65
N ASN A 201 11.03 19.67 29.48
CA ASN A 201 10.15 19.25 28.39
C ASN A 201 10.59 17.92 27.76
N ILE A 202 11.91 17.72 27.59
CA ILE A 202 12.48 16.47 27.05
C ILE A 202 12.20 15.33 28.03
N VAL A 203 12.35 15.60 29.34
CA VAL A 203 12.04 14.61 30.38
C VAL A 203 10.55 14.26 30.38
N GLU A 204 9.65 15.23 30.19
CA GLU A 204 8.21 14.97 30.09
C GLU A 204 7.86 14.14 28.84
N LEU A 205 8.50 14.41 27.70
CA LEU A 205 8.34 13.61 26.48
C LEU A 205 8.84 12.18 26.67
N ALA A 206 10.01 12.00 27.30
CA ALA A 206 10.56 10.69 27.62
C ALA A 206 9.66 9.90 28.60
N ILE A 207 9.03 10.58 29.56
CA ILE A 207 8.03 9.97 30.45
C ILE A 207 6.81 9.48 29.65
N LYS A 208 6.27 10.31 28.75
CA LYS A 208 5.15 9.91 27.87
C LYS A 208 5.51 8.75 26.94
N ALA A 209 6.73 8.75 26.40
CA ALA A 209 7.25 7.65 25.59
C ALA A 209 7.35 6.34 26.41
N PHE A 210 7.81 6.45 27.65
CA PHE A 210 7.90 5.32 28.57
C PHE A 210 6.52 4.76 28.95
N GLU A 211 5.52 5.61 29.19
CA GLU A 211 4.14 5.18 29.44
C GLU A 211 3.57 4.39 28.25
N GLN A 212 3.77 4.88 27.02
CA GLN A 212 3.37 4.16 25.82
C GLN A 212 4.07 2.81 25.71
N TYR A 213 5.39 2.78 25.92
CA TYR A 213 6.16 1.54 25.86
C TYR A 213 5.71 0.50 26.89
N ARG A 214 5.41 0.95 28.12
CA ARG A 214 4.92 0.09 29.20
C ARG A 214 3.50 -0.44 28.96
N SER A 215 2.67 0.26 28.20
CA SER A 215 1.34 -0.23 27.82
C SER A 215 1.38 -1.45 26.89
N VAL A 216 2.46 -1.57 26.10
CA VAL A 216 2.64 -2.63 25.10
C VAL A 216 3.57 -3.74 25.60
N ASN A 217 4.60 -3.40 26.39
CA ASN A 217 5.65 -4.31 26.79
C ASN A 217 5.75 -4.46 28.32
N VAL A 218 6.00 -5.68 28.78
CA VAL A 218 6.29 -5.97 30.20
C VAL A 218 7.72 -5.52 30.53
N VAL A 219 7.85 -4.49 31.37
CA VAL A 219 9.17 -3.92 31.73
C VAL A 219 9.64 -4.46 33.08
N ASN A 220 10.70 -5.28 33.07
CA ASN A 220 11.28 -5.89 34.27
C ASN A 220 11.97 -4.87 35.21
N ASN A 221 12.58 -3.81 34.65
CA ASN A 221 13.22 -2.75 35.42
C ASN A 221 12.80 -1.37 34.90
N PRO A 222 11.70 -0.80 35.43
CA PRO A 222 11.13 0.44 34.91
C PRO A 222 12.03 1.65 35.17
N GLY A 223 12.82 1.65 36.25
CA GLY A 223 13.75 2.73 36.55
C GLY A 223 14.95 2.79 35.60
N ALA A 224 15.51 1.63 35.22
CA ALA A 224 16.57 1.57 34.23
C ALA A 224 16.08 1.89 32.81
N CYS A 225 14.85 1.47 32.48
CA CYS A 225 14.23 1.76 31.18
C CYS A 225 13.92 3.24 31.01
N LEU A 226 13.32 3.89 32.01
CA LEU A 226 13.09 5.34 31.99
C LEU A 226 14.41 6.12 31.93
N LEU A 227 15.43 5.68 32.65
CA LEU A 227 16.76 6.30 32.60
C LEU A 227 17.39 6.19 31.20
N ALA A 228 17.21 5.08 30.50
CA ALA A 228 17.65 4.93 29.11
C ALA A 228 16.85 5.85 28.17
N MET A 229 15.53 5.92 28.32
CA MET A 229 14.68 6.78 27.50
C MET A 229 14.98 8.27 27.68
N ILE A 230 15.31 8.72 28.89
CA ILE A 230 15.75 10.10 29.14
C ILE A 230 17.13 10.36 28.51
N ARG A 231 18.05 9.39 28.53
CA ARG A 231 19.36 9.53 27.87
C ARG A 231 19.27 9.60 26.36
N ASP A 232 18.37 8.82 25.78
CA ASP A 232 18.17 8.71 24.35
C ASP A 232 17.17 9.77 23.82
N GLU A 233 16.73 10.70 24.67
CA GLU A 233 15.76 11.75 24.37
C GLU A 233 14.50 11.20 23.67
N ALA A 234 14.03 10.05 24.15
CA ALA A 234 12.93 9.32 23.53
C ALA A 234 11.67 10.19 23.50
N GLN A 235 11.05 10.26 22.32
CA GLN A 235 9.78 10.96 22.14
C GLN A 235 8.65 9.94 22.08
N PRO A 236 7.44 10.28 22.56
CA PRO A 236 6.31 9.40 22.42
C PRO A 236 6.09 9.16 20.93
N ASN A 237 5.78 7.92 20.56
CA ASN A 237 5.23 7.61 19.26
C ASN A 237 3.92 8.38 19.16
N VAL A 238 3.97 9.60 18.61
CA VAL A 238 2.80 10.37 18.29
C VAL A 238 2.12 9.54 17.19
N PRO A 239 0.98 8.90 17.45
CA PRO A 239 0.16 8.49 16.33
C PRO A 239 -0.21 9.82 15.68
N THR A 240 0.10 10.02 14.41
CA THR A 240 -0.47 11.12 13.63
C THR A 240 -1.99 10.90 13.60
N GLN A 241 -2.70 11.28 14.67
CA GLN A 241 -4.11 10.95 14.91
C GLN A 241 -5.04 11.64 13.91
N GLN A 242 -4.54 12.61 13.15
CA GLN A 242 -5.27 13.19 12.03
C GLN A 242 -5.16 12.34 10.76
N ALA A 243 -4.10 11.54 10.56
CA ALA A 243 -3.97 10.67 9.40
C ALA A 243 -4.93 9.48 9.50
N THR A 244 -5.01 8.81 10.65
CA THR A 244 -5.78 7.56 10.78
C THR A 244 -7.29 7.71 10.54
N LYS A 245 -7.96 8.73 11.09
CA LYS A 245 -9.41 8.92 10.82
C LYS A 245 -9.71 9.31 9.38
N LEU A 246 -8.86 10.15 8.78
CA LEU A 246 -9.00 10.63 7.40
C LEU A 246 -8.68 9.52 6.39
N ASP A 247 -7.66 8.71 6.69
CA ASP A 247 -7.26 7.55 5.90
C ASP A 247 -8.34 6.46 5.96
N ASP A 248 -8.90 6.18 7.13
CA ASP A 248 -10.00 5.23 7.29
C ASP A 248 -11.28 5.66 6.54
N GLU A 249 -11.60 6.96 6.56
CA GLU A 249 -12.76 7.51 5.83
C GLU A 249 -12.58 7.36 4.31
N PHE A 250 -11.38 7.70 3.83
CA PHE A 250 -11.03 7.57 2.42
C PHE A 250 -11.02 6.11 1.97
N ASP A 251 -10.37 5.21 2.72
CA ASP A 251 -10.19 3.81 2.32
C ASP A 251 -11.54 3.07 2.25
N ARG A 252 -12.46 3.34 3.17
CA ARG A 252 -13.85 2.80 3.13
C ARG A 252 -14.60 3.31 1.92
N TRP A 253 -14.65 4.63 1.73
CA TRP A 253 -15.37 5.23 0.62
C TRP A 253 -14.79 4.82 -0.74
N TYR A 254 -13.47 4.76 -0.85
CA TYR A 254 -12.79 4.45 -2.11
C TYR A 254 -13.02 2.99 -2.53
N SER A 255 -13.10 2.06 -1.57
CA SER A 255 -13.46 0.67 -1.83
C SER A 255 -14.88 0.57 -2.39
N GLU A 256 -15.85 1.23 -1.76
CA GLU A 256 -17.24 1.28 -2.23
C GLU A 256 -17.36 1.93 -3.62
N ALA A 257 -16.65 3.03 -3.85
CA ALA A 257 -16.63 3.73 -5.13
C ALA A 257 -16.07 2.86 -6.27
N ILE A 258 -15.12 1.97 -5.99
CA ILE A 258 -14.59 1.01 -6.97
C ILE A 258 -15.62 -0.10 -7.24
N GLU A 259 -16.28 -0.63 -6.20
CA GLU A 259 -17.28 -1.70 -6.35
C GLU A 259 -18.47 -1.28 -7.22
N ILE A 260 -18.92 -0.03 -7.07
CA ILE A 260 -20.03 0.54 -7.85
C ILE A 260 -19.56 0.97 -9.26
N GLY A 261 -18.25 0.92 -9.54
CA GLY A 261 -17.66 1.37 -10.81
C GLY A 261 -17.60 2.88 -10.97
N PHE A 262 -17.78 3.65 -9.89
CA PHE A 262 -17.68 5.11 -9.89
C PHE A 262 -16.23 5.59 -10.02
N CYS A 263 -15.28 4.89 -9.40
CA CYS A 263 -13.85 5.18 -9.46
C CYS A 263 -13.05 4.07 -10.17
N GLN A 264 -11.96 4.43 -10.84
CA GLN A 264 -11.00 3.45 -11.35
C GLN A 264 -10.26 2.76 -10.20
N ASN A 265 -10.08 1.44 -10.30
CA ASN A 265 -9.32 0.66 -9.32
C ASN A 265 -7.81 0.93 -9.44
N LEU A 266 -7.31 1.88 -8.65
CA LEU A 266 -5.89 2.22 -8.54
C LEU A 266 -5.44 2.12 -7.07
N PRO A 267 -4.27 1.53 -6.76
CA PRO A 267 -3.78 1.53 -5.38
C PRO A 267 -3.50 2.95 -4.91
N LYS A 268 -3.72 3.23 -3.62
CA LYS A 268 -3.60 4.56 -2.99
C LYS A 268 -2.29 5.28 -3.30
N ASN A 269 -1.18 4.55 -3.39
CA ASN A 269 0.16 5.08 -3.70
C ASN A 269 0.32 5.62 -5.14
N TYR A 270 -0.61 5.27 -6.04
CA TYR A 270 -0.63 5.73 -7.43
C TYR A 270 -1.65 6.87 -7.66
N LEU A 271 -2.34 7.29 -6.61
CA LEU A 271 -3.28 8.39 -6.70
C LEU A 271 -2.53 9.72 -6.65
N PRO A 272 -2.84 10.67 -7.56
CA PRO A 272 -2.22 11.97 -7.57
C PRO A 272 -2.63 12.77 -6.34
N THR A 273 -1.69 13.54 -5.80
CA THR A 273 -1.90 14.42 -4.66
C THR A 273 -1.64 15.85 -5.09
N GLN A 274 -2.59 16.75 -4.85
CA GLN A 274 -2.45 18.19 -5.13
C GLN A 274 -2.68 18.97 -3.84
N ASN A 275 -1.71 19.82 -3.45
CA ASN A 275 -1.74 20.60 -2.19
C ASN A 275 -1.96 19.73 -0.93
N GLY A 276 -1.37 18.53 -0.90
CA GLY A 276 -1.55 17.59 0.21
C GLY A 276 -2.92 16.89 0.26
N LYS A 277 -3.79 17.09 -0.74
CA LYS A 277 -5.10 16.45 -0.85
C LYS A 277 -5.08 15.36 -1.94
N LEU A 278 -5.63 14.20 -1.60
CA LEU A 278 -5.74 13.04 -2.49
C LEU A 278 -6.79 13.27 -3.58
N MET A 279 -6.46 12.86 -4.80
CA MET A 279 -7.37 12.90 -5.95
C MET A 279 -7.64 11.50 -6.47
N VAL A 280 -8.88 11.28 -6.93
CA VAL A 280 -9.33 10.02 -7.52
C VAL A 280 -9.68 10.19 -8.99
N ARG A 281 -9.72 9.07 -9.71
CA ARG A 281 -10.19 9.02 -11.11
C ARG A 281 -11.63 8.52 -11.13
N VAL A 282 -12.57 9.46 -11.30
CA VAL A 282 -14.00 9.16 -11.45
C VAL A 282 -14.27 8.74 -12.90
N VAL A 283 -14.94 7.62 -13.11
CA VAL A 283 -15.24 7.08 -14.44
C VAL A 283 -16.27 7.95 -15.15
N ARG A 284 -15.96 8.32 -16.39
CA ARG A 284 -16.74 9.25 -17.22
C ARG A 284 -16.66 8.82 -18.69
N ASP A 285 -17.69 8.13 -19.16
CA ASP A 285 -17.76 7.63 -20.54
C ASP A 285 -17.87 8.74 -21.60
N ASP A 286 -18.21 9.96 -21.16
CA ASP A 286 -18.33 11.18 -21.95
C ASP A 286 -16.99 11.84 -22.27
N LEU A 287 -15.91 11.48 -21.58
CA LEU A 287 -14.58 12.06 -21.77
C LEU A 287 -13.68 11.16 -22.63
N PRO A 288 -12.80 11.74 -23.47
CA PRO A 288 -11.83 10.96 -24.26
C PRO A 288 -10.88 10.11 -23.41
N ALA A 289 -10.58 10.58 -22.20
CA ALA A 289 -9.75 9.88 -21.23
C ALA A 289 -10.51 8.78 -20.46
N GLN A 290 -11.84 8.70 -20.60
CA GLN A 290 -12.74 7.79 -19.87
C GLN A 290 -12.75 8.00 -18.34
N TYR A 291 -12.12 9.07 -17.86
CA TYR A 291 -12.12 9.46 -16.45
C TYR A 291 -11.94 10.97 -16.27
N GLN A 292 -12.34 11.46 -15.11
CA GLN A 292 -12.10 12.81 -14.61
C GLN A 292 -11.32 12.74 -13.29
N LEU A 293 -10.28 13.58 -13.15
CA LEU A 293 -9.59 13.75 -11.87
C LEU A 293 -10.43 14.65 -10.96
N MET A 294 -10.72 14.19 -9.75
CA MET A 294 -11.46 14.96 -8.74
C MET A 294 -10.86 14.77 -7.36
N PHE A 295 -10.95 15.77 -6.49
CA PHE A 295 -10.59 15.57 -5.08
C PHE A 295 -11.53 14.54 -4.46
N TRP A 296 -11.00 13.64 -3.63
CA TRP A 296 -11.79 12.51 -3.13
C TRP A 296 -13.04 12.94 -2.35
N ARG A 297 -12.98 14.07 -1.62
CA ARG A 297 -14.14 14.63 -0.89
C ARG A 297 -15.22 15.17 -1.83
N GLU A 298 -14.83 15.77 -2.95
CA GLU A 298 -15.76 16.25 -3.97
C GLU A 298 -16.38 15.05 -4.72
N ALA A 299 -15.57 14.06 -5.06
CA ALA A 299 -16.02 12.82 -5.67
C ALA A 299 -17.00 12.07 -4.76
N LYS A 300 -16.74 12.03 -3.44
CA LYS A 300 -17.65 11.48 -2.43
C LYS A 300 -19.00 12.19 -2.41
N ALA A 301 -19.01 13.52 -2.37
CA ALA A 301 -20.25 14.30 -2.42
C ALA A 301 -21.04 14.05 -3.73
N VAL A 302 -20.36 13.90 -4.86
CA VAL A 302 -21.02 13.56 -6.15
C VAL A 302 -21.60 12.15 -6.14
N MET A 303 -20.91 11.19 -5.52
CA MET A 303 -21.40 9.82 -5.38
C MET A 303 -22.64 9.76 -4.47
N GLU A 304 -22.61 10.46 -3.34
CA GLU A 304 -23.73 10.56 -2.39
C GLU A 304 -24.95 11.27 -2.98
N GLN A 305 -24.77 12.19 -3.95
CA GLN A 305 -25.87 12.81 -4.69
C GLN A 305 -26.48 11.93 -5.78
N LYS A 306 -25.76 10.86 -6.20
CA LYS A 306 -26.17 9.96 -7.27
C LYS A 306 -26.88 8.69 -6.77
N ASN A 307 -26.66 8.34 -5.50
CA ASN A 307 -27.38 7.28 -4.77
C ASN A 307 -28.66 7.83 -4.14
#